data_AF-A0A7Y7H4C5-F1
#
_entry.id   AF-A0A7Y7H4C5-F1
#
_cell.length_a   1.000
_cell.length_b   1.000
_cell.length_c   1.000
_cell.angle_alpha   90.00
_cell.angle_beta   90.00
_cell.angle_gamma   90.00
#
_symmetry.space_group_name_H-M   'P 1'
#
loop_
_entity.id
_entity.type
_entity.pdbx_description
1 polymer ?
#
loop_
_entity_poly.entity_id
_entity_poly.type
_entity_poly.pdbx_seq_one_letter_code
_entity_poly.pdbx_strand_id
1 'polypeptide(L)'
;MKDQLRYYRQQNDLEYEDVAFMLEIPVSNYADMENGISELPLKLMIKLCRFYGIKPDELKSNPEKEPGKPAEPLADNKHDLVHEVITISDGEEDDGHDYPPKYDLDRSKRKISAKQAIAILKKKGTEINEEEAEKVLDFIYKMAPIAISIAVREIKWQQKLRDHPNGFAIKGKKYSCQLCGNGSDENQRWYDRFGLKCMACQSAVNKGIVSGEIVSNHSLFYTEFNLDHYFGLKGKDLKDWIKKGLLKPRVIPRSDGKGKHYQVFLVSDHSTFLPPIAMMRIGGLVEEEENGKIIIRNSHWYEHVNPFEYLKDYAILKYMKYKEPPTNPPATL
;
A
#
# COMPACT_ATOMS: atom_id res chain seq x y z
N MET A 1 -1.24 2.10 30.38
CA MET A 1 -1.78 1.79 29.04
C MET A 1 -2.77 2.85 28.56
N LYS A 2 -3.82 3.20 29.34
CA LYS A 2 -4.76 4.28 28.98
C LYS A 2 -4.06 5.61 28.63
N ASP A 3 -3.11 6.03 29.48
CA ASP A 3 -2.39 7.28 29.30
C ASP A 3 -1.41 7.23 28.11
N GLN A 4 -0.99 6.03 27.72
CA GLN A 4 -0.12 5.80 26.56
C GLN A 4 -0.88 5.92 25.24
N LEU A 5 -2.09 5.35 25.14
CA LEU A 5 -2.92 5.50 23.94
C LEU A 5 -3.21 6.97 23.66
N ARG A 6 -3.60 7.71 24.71
CA ARG A 6 -3.80 9.16 24.63
C ARG A 6 -2.52 9.89 24.22
N TYR A 7 -1.40 9.55 24.86
CA TYR A 7 -0.11 10.16 24.57
C TYR A 7 0.29 9.97 23.10
N TYR A 8 0.32 8.74 22.58
CA TYR A 8 0.70 8.49 21.20
C TYR A 8 -0.25 9.12 20.20
N ARG A 9 -1.55 9.14 20.48
CA ARG A 9 -2.52 9.84 19.66
C ARG A 9 -2.24 11.35 19.61
N GLN A 10 -2.05 11.99 20.76
CA GLN A 10 -1.79 13.43 20.85
C GLN A 10 -0.42 13.82 20.28
N GLN A 11 0.62 13.01 20.47
CA GLN A 11 1.95 13.26 19.88
C GLN A 11 1.96 13.21 18.35
N ASN A 12 1.02 12.48 17.76
CA ASN A 12 0.86 12.39 16.31
C ASN A 12 -0.24 13.30 15.76
N ASP A 13 -0.81 14.18 16.60
CA ASP A 13 -1.88 15.13 16.22
C ASP A 13 -3.11 14.45 15.58
N LEU A 14 -3.54 13.33 16.19
CA LEU A 14 -4.66 12.52 15.70
C LEU A 14 -5.91 12.69 16.57
N GLU A 15 -7.07 12.68 15.93
CA GLU A 15 -8.37 12.63 16.62
C GLU A 15 -8.79 11.18 16.92
N TYR A 16 -9.83 11.00 17.73
CA TYR A 16 -10.35 9.66 18.04
C TYR A 16 -10.81 8.92 16.78
N GLU A 17 -11.42 9.66 15.85
CA GLU A 17 -11.94 9.21 14.57
C GLU A 17 -10.84 8.62 13.69
N ASP A 18 -9.67 9.26 13.62
CA ASP A 18 -8.55 8.82 12.79
C ASP A 18 -8.02 7.46 13.26
N VAL A 19 -7.83 7.32 14.57
CA VAL A 19 -7.32 6.08 15.16
C VAL A 19 -8.37 4.97 15.07
N ALA A 20 -9.64 5.28 15.31
CA ALA A 20 -10.73 4.31 15.18
C ALA A 20 -10.89 3.82 13.73
N PHE A 21 -10.79 4.72 12.76
CA PHE A 21 -10.81 4.39 11.33
C PHE A 21 -9.64 3.48 10.95
N MET A 22 -8.42 3.82 11.39
CA MET A 22 -7.23 2.98 11.16
C MET A 22 -7.37 1.58 11.77
N LEU A 23 -8.00 1.47 12.94
CA LEU A 23 -8.23 0.20 13.61
C LEU A 23 -9.40 -0.61 13.07
N GLU A 24 -10.27 0.01 12.26
CA GLU A 24 -11.53 -0.53 11.75
C GLU A 24 -12.51 -0.88 12.88
N ILE A 25 -12.65 0.03 13.85
CA ILE A 25 -13.58 -0.11 14.99
C ILE A 25 -14.44 1.13 15.15
N PRO A 26 -15.60 1.04 15.85
CA PRO A 26 -16.37 2.22 16.23
C PRO A 26 -15.55 3.19 17.08
N VAL A 27 -15.75 4.51 16.89
CA VAL A 27 -15.07 5.57 17.65
C VAL A 27 -15.30 5.43 19.15
N SER A 28 -16.53 5.05 19.55
CA SER A 28 -16.87 4.76 20.95
C SER A 28 -15.99 3.67 21.56
N ASN A 29 -15.69 2.61 20.81
CA ASN A 29 -14.85 1.53 21.31
C ASN A 29 -13.42 2.00 21.54
N TYR A 30 -12.88 2.84 20.65
CA TYR A 30 -11.55 3.41 20.85
C TYR A 30 -11.51 4.38 22.04
N ALA A 31 -12.53 5.24 22.18
CA ALA A 31 -12.66 6.12 23.34
C ALA A 31 -12.76 5.33 24.65
N ASP A 32 -13.51 4.21 24.69
CA ASP A 32 -13.59 3.33 25.85
C ASP A 32 -12.23 2.72 26.21
N MET A 33 -11.44 2.30 25.21
CA MET A 33 -10.09 1.77 25.45
C MET A 33 -9.13 2.85 25.98
N GLU A 34 -9.17 4.07 25.41
CA GLU A 34 -8.35 5.19 25.87
C GLU A 34 -8.75 5.65 27.29
N ASN A 35 -10.02 5.53 27.66
CA ASN A 35 -10.50 5.84 29.01
C ASN A 35 -10.32 4.68 30.00
N GLY A 36 -9.89 3.50 29.53
CA GLY A 36 -9.71 2.29 30.36
C GLY A 36 -11.03 1.63 30.77
N ILE A 37 -12.12 1.90 30.06
CA ILE A 37 -13.43 1.25 30.23
C ILE A 37 -13.40 -0.15 29.61
N SER A 38 -12.69 -0.31 28.49
CA SER A 38 -12.51 -1.59 27.80
C SER A 38 -11.03 -1.96 27.67
N GLU A 39 -10.74 -3.25 27.69
CA GLU A 39 -9.38 -3.76 27.46
C GLU A 39 -9.03 -3.72 25.97
N LEU A 40 -7.78 -3.36 25.65
CA LEU A 40 -7.27 -3.35 24.28
C LEU A 40 -7.00 -4.78 23.78
N PRO A 41 -7.76 -5.30 22.79
CA PRO A 41 -7.50 -6.63 22.25
C PRO A 41 -6.12 -6.73 21.62
N LEU A 42 -5.43 -7.86 21.78
CA LEU A 42 -4.06 -8.08 21.28
C LEU A 42 -3.92 -7.77 19.78
N LYS A 43 -4.95 -8.10 18.97
CA LYS A 43 -4.97 -7.80 17.54
C LYS A 43 -4.91 -6.29 17.25
N LEU A 44 -5.62 -5.48 18.02
CA LEU A 44 -5.62 -4.02 17.90
C LEU A 44 -4.33 -3.42 18.46
N MET A 45 -3.79 -3.99 19.54
CA MET A 45 -2.48 -3.60 20.07
C MET A 45 -1.38 -3.72 19.01
N ILE A 46 -1.35 -4.83 18.26
CA ILE A 46 -0.37 -5.03 17.18
C ILE A 46 -0.55 -4.00 16.06
N LYS A 47 -1.80 -3.68 15.67
CA LYS A 47 -2.09 -2.63 14.68
C LYS A 47 -1.56 -1.27 15.15
N LEU A 48 -1.86 -0.88 16.39
CA LEU A 48 -1.38 0.38 16.99
C LEU A 48 0.14 0.43 17.06
N CYS A 49 0.80 -0.65 17.47
CA CYS A 49 2.26 -0.73 17.52
C CYS A 49 2.89 -0.51 16.15
N ARG A 50 2.34 -1.12 15.10
CA ARG A 50 2.81 -0.90 13.71
C ARG A 50 2.54 0.52 13.24
N PHE A 51 1.38 1.06 13.56
CA PHE A 51 0.97 2.39 13.14
C PHE A 51 1.85 3.47 13.77
N TYR A 52 2.14 3.37 15.08
CA TYR A 52 3.01 4.32 15.78
C TYR A 52 4.51 4.00 15.70
N GLY A 53 4.88 2.84 15.15
CA GLY A 53 6.29 2.43 15.08
C GLY A 53 6.92 2.10 16.44
N ILE A 54 6.15 1.54 17.37
CA ILE A 54 6.56 1.28 18.76
C ILE A 54 6.48 -0.21 19.11
N LYS A 55 7.22 -0.62 20.14
CA LYS A 55 7.14 -2.01 20.65
C LYS A 55 5.92 -2.19 21.57
N PRO A 56 5.33 -3.40 21.66
CA PRO A 56 4.21 -3.67 22.57
C PRO A 56 4.52 -3.35 24.04
N ASP A 57 5.78 -3.51 24.46
CA ASP A 57 6.20 -3.22 25.84
C ASP A 57 6.26 -1.71 26.12
N GLU A 58 6.55 -0.89 25.11
CA GLU A 58 6.58 0.58 25.23
C GLU A 58 5.17 1.12 25.45
N LEU A 59 4.17 0.56 24.75
CA LEU A 59 2.76 0.90 24.95
C LEU A 59 2.23 0.55 26.35
N LYS A 60 2.88 -0.39 27.04
CA LYS A 60 2.55 -0.78 28.42
C LYS A 60 3.30 0.03 29.48
N SER A 61 4.38 0.71 29.11
CA SER A 61 5.23 1.46 30.05
C SER A 61 4.59 2.78 30.52
N ASN A 62 5.09 3.38 31.61
CA ASN A 62 4.56 4.63 32.16
C ASN A 62 5.17 5.85 31.42
N PRO A 63 4.38 6.84 30.95
CA PRO A 63 4.88 7.95 30.11
C PRO A 63 5.77 8.96 30.85
N GLU A 64 5.91 8.85 32.18
CA GLU A 64 6.79 9.72 32.99
C GLU A 64 8.29 9.43 32.81
N LYS A 65 8.66 8.34 32.14
CA LYS A 65 10.04 8.21 31.65
C LYS A 65 10.18 9.09 30.41
N GLU A 66 11.11 10.05 30.46
CA GLU A 66 11.48 10.87 29.30
C GLU A 66 11.53 9.98 28.05
N PRO A 67 10.91 10.41 26.92
CA PRO A 67 10.94 9.63 25.71
C PRO A 67 12.40 9.34 25.40
N GLY A 68 12.77 8.06 25.43
CA GLY A 68 14.06 7.64 24.93
C GLY A 68 14.22 8.25 23.54
N LYS A 69 15.43 8.71 23.21
CA LYS A 69 15.78 9.24 21.88
C LYS A 69 15.01 8.47 20.80
N PRO A 70 14.45 9.15 19.77
CA PRO A 70 13.70 8.49 18.71
C PRO A 70 14.46 7.25 18.31
N ALA A 71 13.79 6.09 18.45
CA ALA A 71 14.45 4.81 18.28
C ALA A 71 15.20 4.86 16.94
N GLU A 72 16.49 4.51 16.96
CA GLU A 72 17.14 4.09 15.72
C GLU A 72 16.18 3.14 15.01
N PRO A 73 15.99 3.28 13.69
CA PRO A 73 14.96 2.53 12.96
C PRO A 73 15.03 1.07 13.41
N LEU A 74 13.94 0.63 14.04
CA LEU A 74 13.83 -0.66 14.71
C LEU A 74 14.58 -1.72 13.91
N ALA A 75 15.72 -2.19 14.43
CA ALA A 75 16.31 -3.43 13.96
C ALA A 75 15.23 -4.49 14.16
N ASP A 76 14.83 -5.13 13.07
CA ASP A 76 13.60 -5.92 12.97
C ASP A 76 13.42 -6.82 14.20
N ASN A 77 12.29 -6.61 14.89
CA ASN A 77 11.80 -7.57 15.87
C ASN A 77 11.63 -8.90 15.14
N LYS A 78 12.41 -9.92 15.55
CA LYS A 78 12.12 -11.32 15.25
C LYS A 78 10.71 -11.62 15.75
N HIS A 79 9.73 -11.50 14.86
CA HIS A 79 8.45 -12.12 15.09
C HIS A 79 8.69 -13.62 15.02
N ASP A 80 8.61 -14.29 16.16
CA ASP A 80 8.37 -15.73 16.23
C ASP A 80 6.97 -15.99 15.67
N LEU A 81 6.84 -15.91 14.34
CA LEU A 81 5.84 -16.68 13.64
C LEU A 81 6.14 -18.14 13.99
N VAL A 82 5.11 -18.90 14.37
CA VAL A 82 5.21 -20.35 14.48
C VAL A 82 5.68 -20.86 13.12
N HIS A 83 6.99 -21.00 12.99
CA HIS A 83 7.66 -21.49 11.80
C HIS A 83 7.47 -22.99 11.86
N GLU A 84 6.35 -23.50 11.35
CA GLU A 84 6.48 -24.71 10.56
C GLU A 84 7.46 -24.33 9.45
N VAL A 85 8.71 -24.76 9.63
CA VAL A 85 9.77 -24.58 8.67
C VAL A 85 9.31 -25.36 7.44
N ILE A 86 8.68 -24.67 6.50
CA ILE A 86 8.54 -25.18 5.14
C ILE A 86 9.98 -25.27 4.65
N THR A 87 10.59 -26.44 4.81
CA THR A 87 11.88 -26.78 4.22
C THR A 87 11.66 -26.86 2.73
N ILE A 88 11.82 -25.72 2.06
CA ILE A 88 11.89 -25.67 0.60
C ILE A 88 13.32 -26.07 0.26
N SER A 89 13.50 -27.22 -0.35
CA SER A 89 14.84 -27.72 -0.73
C SER A 89 15.58 -26.67 -1.57
N ASP A 90 16.83 -26.37 -1.20
CA ASP A 90 17.73 -25.39 -1.83
C ASP A 90 18.21 -25.80 -3.25
N GLY A 91 17.51 -26.72 -3.91
CA GLY A 91 18.05 -27.52 -5.01
C GLY A 91 17.99 -26.90 -6.41
N GLU A 92 17.30 -25.79 -6.64
CA GLU A 92 17.12 -25.26 -8.00
C GLU A 92 17.42 -23.76 -8.04
N GLU A 93 18.41 -23.39 -8.85
CA GLU A 93 18.62 -22.01 -9.27
C GLU A 93 17.29 -21.49 -9.85
N ASP A 94 16.80 -20.37 -9.31
CA ASP A 94 15.62 -19.66 -9.85
C ASP A 94 16.00 -19.14 -11.25
N ASP A 95 15.88 -20.00 -12.25
CA ASP A 95 16.22 -19.74 -13.65
C ASP A 95 15.24 -18.78 -14.34
N GLY A 96 14.19 -18.34 -13.61
CA GLY A 96 13.17 -17.43 -14.11
C GLY A 96 12.27 -18.03 -15.19
N HIS A 97 12.37 -19.34 -15.46
CA HIS A 97 11.57 -20.03 -16.48
C HIS A 97 10.35 -20.75 -15.92
N ASP A 98 10.28 -20.98 -14.61
CA ASP A 98 9.12 -21.60 -13.95
C ASP A 98 7.97 -20.64 -13.67
N TYR A 99 7.47 -19.95 -14.71
CA TYR A 99 6.18 -19.32 -14.60
C TYR A 99 5.33 -19.27 -15.89
N PRO A 100 4.08 -19.75 -15.84
CA PRO A 100 3.48 -20.50 -14.74
C PRO A 100 3.74 -22.02 -14.82
N PRO A 101 3.76 -22.75 -13.68
CA PRO A 101 3.76 -24.21 -13.71
C PRO A 101 2.57 -24.72 -14.55
N LYS A 102 2.76 -25.83 -15.28
CA LYS A 102 1.65 -26.48 -15.99
C LYS A 102 0.55 -26.82 -14.99
N TYR A 103 -0.60 -26.17 -15.12
CA TYR A 103 -1.69 -26.31 -14.16
C TYR A 103 -2.47 -27.60 -14.41
N ASP A 104 -2.65 -28.36 -13.35
CA ASP A 104 -3.56 -29.50 -13.35
C ASP A 104 -4.98 -29.01 -13.06
N LEU A 105 -5.77 -28.83 -14.12
CA LEU A 105 -7.18 -28.40 -14.03
C LEU A 105 -8.14 -29.57 -13.80
N ASP A 106 -7.62 -30.77 -13.54
CA ASP A 106 -8.44 -31.95 -13.26
C ASP A 106 -9.27 -31.75 -11.99
N ARG A 107 -10.59 -31.58 -12.19
CA ARG A 107 -11.55 -31.40 -11.09
C ARG A 107 -11.57 -32.59 -10.13
N SER A 108 -11.22 -33.80 -10.59
CA SER A 108 -11.19 -35.00 -9.75
C SER A 108 -10.12 -34.95 -8.66
N LYS A 109 -9.10 -34.09 -8.82
CA LYS A 109 -8.01 -33.91 -7.86
C LYS A 109 -8.32 -32.85 -6.81
N ARG A 110 -9.49 -32.21 -6.86
CA ARG A 110 -9.90 -31.21 -5.88
C ARG A 110 -10.15 -31.87 -4.53
N LYS A 111 -9.61 -31.26 -3.48
CA LYS A 111 -9.90 -31.64 -2.10
C LYS A 111 -11.26 -31.15 -1.60
N ILE A 112 -11.86 -30.19 -2.31
CA ILE A 112 -13.11 -29.53 -1.93
C ILE A 112 -14.09 -29.66 -3.10
N SER A 113 -15.28 -30.18 -2.81
CA SER A 113 -16.42 -30.27 -3.74
C SER A 113 -17.24 -28.97 -3.75
N ALA A 114 -18.04 -28.75 -4.81
CA ALA A 114 -18.98 -27.62 -4.88
C ALA A 114 -19.91 -27.54 -3.66
N LYS A 115 -20.44 -28.68 -3.21
CA LYS A 115 -21.31 -28.75 -2.01
C LYS A 115 -20.60 -28.26 -0.74
N GLN A 116 -19.33 -28.61 -0.57
CA GLN A 116 -18.53 -28.11 0.57
C GLN A 116 -18.26 -26.60 0.44
N ALA A 117 -17.97 -26.12 -0.78
CA ALA A 117 -17.79 -24.69 -1.03
C ALA A 117 -19.06 -23.88 -0.71
N ILE A 118 -20.24 -24.36 -1.13
CA ILE A 118 -21.55 -23.78 -0.79
C ILE A 118 -21.72 -23.72 0.73
N ALA A 119 -21.43 -24.82 1.45
CA ALA A 119 -21.53 -24.85 2.91
C ALA A 119 -20.59 -23.85 3.61
N ILE A 120 -19.37 -23.66 3.08
CA ILE A 120 -18.39 -22.68 3.61
C ILE A 120 -18.88 -21.25 3.37
N LEU A 121 -19.36 -20.94 2.17
CA LEU A 121 -19.82 -19.60 1.81
C LEU A 121 -21.13 -19.22 2.51
N LYS A 122 -22.04 -20.20 2.67
CA LYS A 122 -23.28 -20.00 3.45
C LYS A 122 -23.00 -19.62 4.90
N LYS A 123 -21.97 -20.20 5.53
CA LYS A 123 -21.53 -19.82 6.89
C LYS A 123 -21.00 -18.39 6.96
N LYS A 124 -20.59 -17.79 5.84
CA LYS A 124 -20.14 -16.40 5.71
C LYS A 124 -21.25 -15.45 5.27
N GLY A 125 -22.50 -15.93 5.17
CA GLY A 125 -23.64 -15.14 4.72
C GLY A 125 -23.73 -14.97 3.21
N THR A 126 -22.99 -15.76 2.42
CA THR A 126 -23.06 -15.74 0.95
C THR A 126 -23.76 -16.99 0.45
N GLU A 127 -24.93 -16.83 -0.16
CA GLU A 127 -25.66 -17.93 -0.81
C GLU A 127 -25.33 -17.97 -2.29
N ILE A 128 -24.88 -19.12 -2.78
CA ILE A 128 -24.58 -19.37 -4.18
C ILE A 128 -25.11 -20.75 -4.59
N ASN A 129 -25.39 -20.93 -5.87
CA ASN A 129 -25.77 -22.22 -6.42
C ASN A 129 -24.54 -23.09 -6.77
N GLU A 130 -24.78 -24.34 -7.17
CA GLU A 130 -23.72 -25.31 -7.47
C GLU A 130 -22.86 -24.90 -8.69
N GLU A 131 -23.45 -24.27 -9.71
CA GLU A 131 -22.72 -23.78 -10.88
C GLU A 131 -21.77 -22.62 -10.51
N GLU A 132 -22.26 -21.67 -9.71
CA GLU A 132 -21.45 -20.58 -9.17
C GLU A 132 -20.33 -21.11 -8.28
N ALA A 133 -20.60 -22.13 -7.46
CA ALA A 133 -19.59 -22.77 -6.62
C ALA A 133 -18.49 -23.44 -7.44
N GLU A 134 -18.84 -24.11 -8.55
CA GLU A 134 -17.87 -24.67 -9.50
C GLU A 134 -17.02 -23.58 -10.16
N LYS A 135 -17.61 -22.43 -10.55
CA LYS A 135 -16.85 -21.30 -11.09
C LYS A 135 -15.86 -20.72 -10.07
N VAL A 136 -16.28 -20.59 -8.82
CA VAL A 136 -15.41 -20.14 -7.72
C VAL A 136 -14.27 -21.13 -7.49
N LEU A 137 -14.55 -22.42 -7.44
CA LEU A 137 -13.52 -23.46 -7.30
C LEU A 137 -12.56 -23.44 -8.49
N ASP A 138 -13.05 -23.39 -9.73
CA ASP A 138 -12.23 -23.26 -10.94
C ASP A 138 -11.27 -22.06 -10.83
N PHE A 139 -11.77 -20.91 -10.38
CA PHE A 139 -10.95 -19.72 -10.17
C PHE A 139 -9.89 -19.93 -9.07
N ILE A 140 -10.28 -20.45 -7.91
CA ILE A 140 -9.35 -20.69 -6.79
C ILE A 140 -8.24 -21.66 -7.20
N TYR A 141 -8.57 -22.77 -7.86
CA TYR A 141 -7.55 -23.75 -8.28
C TYR A 141 -6.62 -23.22 -9.38
N LYS A 142 -7.08 -22.26 -10.20
CA LYS A 142 -6.22 -21.55 -11.16
C LYS A 142 -5.33 -20.51 -10.49
N MET A 143 -5.86 -19.77 -9.51
CA MET A 143 -5.15 -18.67 -8.85
C MET A 143 -4.25 -19.11 -7.70
N ALA A 144 -4.59 -20.19 -6.99
CA ALA A 144 -3.84 -20.63 -5.81
C ALA A 144 -2.39 -20.98 -6.13
N PRO A 145 -2.04 -21.72 -7.21
CA PRO A 145 -0.64 -21.97 -7.55
C PRO A 145 0.12 -20.69 -7.88
N ILE A 146 -0.54 -19.71 -8.51
CA ILE A 146 0.04 -18.40 -8.78
C ILE A 146 0.37 -17.68 -7.46
N ALA A 147 -0.61 -17.59 -6.55
CA ALA A 147 -0.41 -16.95 -5.26
C ALA A 147 0.66 -17.67 -4.41
N ILE A 148 0.65 -19.01 -4.40
CA ILE A 148 1.63 -19.82 -3.64
C ILE A 148 3.04 -19.61 -4.18
N SER A 149 3.23 -19.61 -5.50
CA SER A 149 4.55 -19.41 -6.09
C SER A 149 5.09 -17.99 -5.88
N ILE A 150 4.22 -16.96 -5.87
CA ILE A 150 4.61 -15.60 -5.46
C ILE A 150 5.03 -15.59 -3.99
N ALA A 151 4.22 -16.18 -3.10
CA ALA A 151 4.49 -16.22 -1.66
C ALA A 151 5.77 -17.01 -1.33
N VAL A 152 5.98 -18.17 -1.95
CA VAL A 152 7.21 -18.97 -1.81
C VAL A 152 8.44 -18.16 -2.23
N ARG A 153 8.37 -17.46 -3.36
CA ARG A 153 9.46 -16.61 -3.82
C ARG A 153 9.77 -15.50 -2.82
N GLU A 154 8.73 -14.81 -2.34
CA GLU A 154 8.90 -13.75 -1.34
C GLU A 154 9.47 -14.30 -0.03
N ILE A 155 9.01 -15.46 0.45
CA ILE A 155 9.57 -16.14 1.62
C ILE A 155 11.06 -16.45 1.41
N LYS A 156 11.45 -17.00 0.26
CA LYS A 156 12.86 -17.27 -0.08
C LYS A 156 13.69 -15.99 -0.05
N TRP A 157 13.17 -14.89 -0.60
CA TRP A 157 13.86 -13.60 -0.56
C TRP A 157 13.99 -13.05 0.85
N GLN A 158 12.94 -13.15 1.67
CA GLN A 158 12.95 -12.75 3.07
C GLN A 158 13.91 -13.59 3.92
N GLN A 159 14.00 -14.90 3.64
CA GLN A 159 15.02 -15.77 4.26
C GLN A 159 16.43 -15.31 3.87
N LYS A 160 16.68 -15.06 2.58
CA LYS A 160 17.97 -14.57 2.09
C LYS A 160 18.35 -13.18 2.63
N LEU A 161 17.37 -12.32 2.95
CA LEU A 161 17.63 -11.05 3.64
C LEU A 161 18.20 -11.25 5.06
N ARG A 162 17.95 -12.39 5.72
CA ARG A 162 18.57 -12.68 7.02
C ARG A 162 20.08 -12.82 6.90
N ASP A 163 20.56 -13.41 5.81
CA ASP A 163 22.00 -13.57 5.52
C ASP A 163 22.59 -12.32 4.86
N HIS A 164 21.75 -11.52 4.18
CA HIS A 164 22.12 -10.31 3.47
C HIS A 164 21.23 -9.12 3.89
N PRO A 165 21.41 -8.57 5.11
CA PRO A 165 20.51 -7.55 5.67
C PRO A 165 20.47 -6.23 4.87
N ASN A 166 21.53 -5.93 4.12
CA ASN A 166 21.59 -4.75 3.25
C ASN A 166 20.92 -4.98 1.89
N GLY A 167 20.43 -6.20 1.63
CA GLY A 167 19.87 -6.62 0.35
C GLY A 167 20.86 -7.41 -0.52
N PHE A 168 20.33 -7.91 -1.64
CA PHE A 168 21.06 -8.73 -2.59
C PHE A 168 20.56 -8.50 -4.03
N ALA A 169 21.42 -8.82 -4.99
CA ALA A 169 21.05 -8.83 -6.40
C ALA A 169 20.16 -10.04 -6.72
N ILE A 170 19.11 -9.81 -7.49
CA ILE A 170 18.24 -10.87 -8.03
C ILE A 170 18.60 -11.11 -9.50
N LYS A 171 18.78 -12.41 -9.82
CA LYS A 171 18.94 -12.89 -11.20
C LYS A 171 17.57 -13.23 -11.79
N GLY A 172 17.47 -13.18 -13.12
CA GLY A 172 16.26 -13.57 -13.85
C GLY A 172 15.59 -12.43 -14.64
N LYS A 173 14.76 -12.83 -15.61
CA LYS A 173 13.95 -11.93 -16.45
C LYS A 173 12.58 -11.73 -15.80
N LYS A 174 11.90 -10.60 -16.11
CA LYS A 174 10.47 -10.31 -15.86
C LYS A 174 10.07 -9.65 -14.53
N TYR A 175 11.00 -9.17 -13.71
CA TYR A 175 10.62 -8.37 -12.55
C TYR A 175 10.44 -6.89 -12.89
N SER A 176 9.43 -6.25 -12.29
CA SER A 176 9.22 -4.80 -12.34
C SER A 176 9.77 -4.13 -11.08
N CYS A 177 10.25 -2.89 -11.24
CA CYS A 177 10.66 -2.08 -10.09
C CYS A 177 9.40 -1.67 -9.33
N GLN A 178 9.34 -1.86 -8.01
CA GLN A 178 8.19 -1.39 -7.24
C GLN A 178 8.09 0.13 -7.29
N LEU A 179 9.23 0.85 -7.26
CA LEU A 179 9.23 2.31 -7.30
C LEU A 179 8.85 2.90 -8.67
N CYS A 180 9.49 2.46 -9.76
CA CYS A 180 9.33 3.11 -11.07
C CYS A 180 8.54 2.29 -12.10
N GLY A 181 8.14 1.06 -11.78
CA GLY A 181 7.43 0.16 -12.69
C GLY A 181 8.27 -0.42 -13.83
N ASN A 182 9.43 0.17 -14.17
CA ASN A 182 10.26 -0.30 -15.28
C ASN A 182 10.60 -1.78 -15.11
N GLY A 183 10.36 -2.57 -16.17
CA GLY A 183 10.99 -3.87 -16.42
C GLY A 183 12.46 -3.66 -16.81
N SER A 184 13.32 -4.65 -16.58
CA SER A 184 14.75 -4.55 -16.91
C SER A 184 15.19 -5.86 -17.49
N ASP A 185 16.25 -5.78 -18.27
CA ASP A 185 16.98 -6.95 -18.74
C ASP A 185 17.69 -7.66 -17.56
N GLU A 186 18.22 -8.85 -17.84
CA GLU A 186 18.79 -9.77 -16.86
C GLU A 186 19.78 -9.08 -15.90
N ASN A 187 19.68 -9.44 -14.61
CA ASN A 187 20.66 -9.14 -13.55
C ASN A 187 20.78 -7.67 -13.10
N GLN A 188 19.74 -6.85 -13.29
CA GLN A 188 19.75 -5.43 -12.87
C GLN A 188 18.76 -5.10 -11.75
N ARG A 189 18.56 -6.03 -10.81
CA ARG A 189 17.61 -5.88 -9.71
C ARG A 189 18.26 -6.02 -8.35
N TRP A 190 17.81 -5.18 -7.43
CA TRP A 190 18.18 -5.20 -6.03
C TRP A 190 16.93 -5.44 -5.18
N TYR A 191 17.02 -6.36 -4.23
CA TYR A 191 15.99 -6.57 -3.23
C TYR A 191 16.59 -6.35 -1.85
N ASP A 192 15.95 -5.51 -1.06
CA ASP A 192 16.28 -5.24 0.34
C ASP A 192 14.97 -5.20 1.16
N ARG A 193 15.06 -4.77 2.43
CA ARG A 193 13.90 -4.65 3.33
C ARG A 193 12.76 -3.77 2.79
N PHE A 194 13.04 -2.85 1.86
CA PHE A 194 12.04 -1.97 1.25
C PHE A 194 11.46 -2.54 -0.05
N GLY A 195 11.91 -3.72 -0.47
CA GLY A 195 11.39 -4.43 -1.64
C GLY A 195 12.25 -4.29 -2.90
N LEU A 196 11.65 -4.58 -4.04
CA LEU A 196 12.33 -4.81 -5.31
C LEU A 196 12.56 -3.53 -6.12
N LYS A 197 13.81 -3.26 -6.48
CA LYS A 197 14.25 -2.06 -7.20
C LYS A 197 15.04 -2.41 -8.45
N CYS A 198 14.99 -1.52 -9.46
CA CYS A 198 16.04 -1.47 -10.48
C CYS A 198 17.30 -0.80 -9.92
N MET A 199 18.46 -1.02 -10.54
CA MET A 199 19.71 -0.43 -10.08
C MET A 199 19.72 1.11 -10.05
N ALA A 200 18.98 1.77 -10.96
CA ALA A 200 18.85 3.23 -10.95
C ALA A 200 18.11 3.73 -9.69
N CYS A 201 16.99 3.08 -9.35
CA CYS A 201 16.24 3.39 -8.13
C CYS A 201 17.04 3.02 -6.86
N GLN A 202 17.75 1.88 -6.87
CA GLN A 202 18.65 1.53 -5.76
C GLN A 202 19.73 2.60 -5.55
N SER A 203 20.37 3.05 -6.64
CA SER A 203 21.39 4.09 -6.57
C SER A 203 20.83 5.39 -5.99
N ALA A 204 19.59 5.76 -6.34
CA ALA A 204 18.94 6.95 -5.79
C ALA A 204 18.63 6.82 -4.30
N VAL A 205 18.23 5.63 -3.83
CA VAL A 205 18.06 5.36 -2.39
C VAL A 205 19.40 5.46 -1.67
N ASN A 206 20.45 4.80 -2.18
CA ASN A 206 21.79 4.83 -1.58
C ASN A 206 22.37 6.25 -1.49
N LYS A 207 22.04 7.13 -2.46
CA LYS A 207 22.48 8.53 -2.50
C LYS A 207 21.57 9.47 -1.70
N GLY A 208 20.50 8.97 -1.08
CA GLY A 208 19.54 9.80 -0.34
C GLY A 208 18.73 10.77 -1.22
N ILE A 209 18.62 10.51 -2.53
CA ILE A 209 17.76 11.31 -3.41
C ILE A 209 16.28 11.07 -3.04
N VAL A 210 15.96 9.82 -2.69
CA VAL A 210 14.67 9.37 -2.16
C VAL A 210 14.89 8.40 -1.00
N SER A 211 13.94 8.32 -0.06
CA SER A 211 13.96 7.31 1.01
C SER A 211 13.70 5.90 0.45
N GLY A 212 14.16 4.85 1.14
CA GLY A 212 13.79 3.48 0.80
C GLY A 212 12.29 3.20 1.01
N GLU A 213 11.67 3.87 1.99
CA GLU A 213 10.27 3.62 2.39
C GLU A 213 9.26 3.86 1.27
N ILE A 214 9.55 4.78 0.35
CA ILE A 214 8.66 5.07 -0.77
C ILE A 214 8.56 3.91 -1.76
N VAL A 215 9.53 2.99 -1.75
CA VAL A 215 9.52 1.80 -2.61
C VAL A 215 8.39 0.85 -2.19
N SER A 216 8.20 0.69 -0.88
CA SER A 216 7.15 -0.15 -0.30
C SER A 216 5.82 0.59 -0.11
N ASN A 217 5.84 1.94 -0.06
CA ASN A 217 4.65 2.72 0.21
C ASN A 217 4.45 3.87 -0.79
N HIS A 218 3.55 3.62 -1.76
CA HIS A 218 3.18 4.58 -2.80
C HIS A 218 2.24 5.70 -2.32
N SER A 219 1.83 5.71 -1.05
CA SER A 219 1.08 6.85 -0.50
C SER A 219 1.99 8.03 -0.13
N LEU A 220 3.31 7.82 -0.10
CA LEU A 220 4.30 8.81 0.35
C LEU A 220 4.76 9.77 -0.75
N PHE A 221 4.35 9.56 -2.00
CA PHE A 221 4.79 10.39 -3.12
C PHE A 221 3.80 10.41 -4.26
N TYR A 222 3.71 11.54 -4.95
CA TYR A 222 3.01 11.67 -6.22
C TYR A 222 3.96 11.37 -7.38
N THR A 223 3.44 10.73 -8.42
CA THR A 223 4.06 10.66 -9.74
C THR A 223 3.47 11.76 -10.65
N GLU A 224 4.08 11.99 -11.82
CA GLU A 224 3.47 12.86 -12.84
C GLU A 224 2.09 12.36 -13.25
N PHE A 225 1.90 11.04 -13.35
CA PHE A 225 0.60 10.43 -13.62
C PHE A 225 -0.41 10.74 -12.53
N ASN A 226 -0.03 10.67 -11.24
CA ASN A 226 -0.94 11.00 -10.15
C ASN A 226 -1.33 12.49 -10.16
N LEU A 227 -0.39 13.38 -10.47
CA LEU A 227 -0.69 14.82 -10.56
C LEU A 227 -1.65 15.14 -11.70
N ASP A 228 -1.50 14.49 -12.86
CA ASP A 228 -2.47 14.62 -13.95
C ASP A 228 -3.83 14.01 -13.58
N HIS A 229 -3.82 12.78 -13.06
CA HIS A 229 -5.05 12.05 -12.76
C HIS A 229 -5.90 12.71 -11.67
N TYR A 230 -5.27 13.25 -10.61
CA TYR A 230 -5.99 13.83 -9.48
C TYR A 230 -6.25 15.33 -9.61
N PHE A 231 -5.38 16.06 -10.32
CA PHE A 231 -5.43 17.53 -10.36
C PHE A 231 -5.40 18.12 -11.77
N GLY A 232 -5.37 17.29 -12.82
CA GLY A 232 -5.22 17.73 -14.21
C GLY A 232 -3.87 18.41 -14.50
N LEU A 233 -2.86 18.22 -13.65
CA LEU A 233 -1.59 18.91 -13.72
C LEU A 233 -0.56 18.14 -14.55
N LYS A 234 -0.37 18.54 -15.81
CA LYS A 234 0.60 17.92 -16.74
C LYS A 234 1.33 18.92 -17.63
N GLY A 235 2.37 18.42 -18.32
CA GLY A 235 3.01 19.13 -19.42
C GLY A 235 3.60 20.49 -19.04
N LYS A 236 3.10 21.56 -19.67
CA LYS A 236 3.58 22.93 -19.44
C LYS A 236 3.25 23.42 -18.03
N ASP A 237 2.03 23.19 -17.56
CA ASP A 237 1.57 23.68 -16.25
C ASP A 237 2.39 23.04 -15.12
N LEU A 238 2.66 21.74 -15.19
CA LEU A 238 3.55 21.06 -14.24
C LEU A 238 4.96 21.67 -14.23
N LYS A 239 5.55 21.92 -15.41
CA LYS A 239 6.87 22.57 -15.51
C LYS A 239 6.87 23.98 -14.93
N ASP A 240 5.80 24.73 -15.16
CA ASP A 240 5.64 26.08 -14.61
C ASP A 240 5.52 26.05 -13.08
N TRP A 241 4.82 25.07 -12.51
CA TRP A 241 4.73 24.88 -11.05
C TRP A 241 6.07 24.51 -10.43
N ILE A 242 6.84 23.65 -11.09
CA ILE A 242 8.22 23.32 -10.68
C ILE A 242 9.11 24.57 -10.75
N LYS A 243 9.05 25.34 -11.84
CA LYS A 243 9.83 26.57 -12.02
C LYS A 243 9.50 27.63 -10.97
N LYS A 244 8.24 27.71 -10.55
CA LYS A 244 7.77 28.61 -9.47
C LYS A 244 8.11 28.10 -8.06
N GLY A 245 8.66 26.88 -7.93
CA GLY A 245 8.98 26.27 -6.65
C GLY A 245 7.77 25.76 -5.86
N LEU A 246 6.59 25.69 -6.50
CA LEU A 246 5.37 25.12 -5.89
C LEU A 246 5.50 23.60 -5.73
N LEU A 247 6.20 22.96 -6.65
CA LEU A 247 6.52 21.55 -6.61
C LEU A 247 8.03 21.32 -6.69
N LYS A 248 8.54 20.46 -5.82
CA LYS A 248 9.94 20.07 -5.65
C LYS A 248 10.11 18.62 -6.11
N PRO A 249 10.46 18.37 -7.38
CA PRO A 249 10.64 17.01 -7.86
C PRO A 249 11.92 16.39 -7.29
N ARG A 250 11.85 15.12 -6.87
CA ARG A 250 13.01 14.25 -6.69
C ARG A 250 13.24 13.48 -7.99
N VAL A 251 14.32 13.83 -8.68
CA VAL A 251 14.66 13.26 -10.00
C VAL A 251 15.64 12.10 -9.82
N ILE A 252 15.21 10.90 -10.21
CA ILE A 252 16.06 9.71 -10.24
C ILE A 252 16.79 9.69 -11.59
N PRO A 253 18.13 9.79 -11.62
CA PRO A 253 18.88 9.77 -12.88
C PRO A 253 18.92 8.37 -13.49
N ARG A 254 19.12 8.30 -14.82
CA ARG A 254 19.43 7.03 -15.50
C ARG A 254 20.81 6.53 -15.07
N SER A 255 21.02 5.21 -15.20
CA SER A 255 22.29 4.56 -14.81
C SER A 255 23.49 5.07 -15.62
N ASP A 256 23.28 5.55 -16.85
CA ASP A 256 24.29 6.19 -17.71
C ASP A 256 24.58 7.65 -17.36
N GLY A 257 23.88 8.20 -16.34
CA GLY A 257 23.97 9.61 -15.95
C GLY A 257 23.30 10.59 -16.91
N LYS A 258 22.70 10.12 -18.02
CA LYS A 258 22.15 10.96 -19.07
C LYS A 258 20.63 11.03 -18.96
N GLY A 259 20.14 12.05 -18.28
CA GLY A 259 18.72 12.37 -18.19
C GLY A 259 18.00 11.64 -17.06
N LYS A 260 16.67 11.62 -17.17
CA LYS A 260 15.74 11.22 -16.10
C LYS A 260 15.28 9.78 -16.28
N HIS A 261 15.46 8.96 -15.26
CA HIS A 261 14.89 7.61 -15.18
C HIS A 261 13.47 7.65 -14.64
N TYR A 262 13.28 8.40 -13.55
CA TYR A 262 11.99 8.52 -12.87
C TYR A 262 11.90 9.84 -12.10
N GLN A 263 10.70 10.26 -11.74
CA GLN A 263 10.46 11.48 -10.99
C GLN A 263 9.30 11.28 -10.02
N VAL A 264 9.52 11.70 -8.78
CA VAL A 264 8.52 11.66 -7.72
C VAL A 264 8.44 13.01 -7.01
N PHE A 265 7.31 13.28 -6.38
CA PHE A 265 7.09 14.45 -5.53
C PHE A 265 6.70 13.94 -4.14
N LEU A 266 7.62 14.01 -3.19
CA LEU A 266 7.39 13.46 -1.86
C LEU A 266 6.31 14.26 -1.15
N VAL A 267 5.36 13.58 -0.51
CA VAL A 267 4.30 14.24 0.27
C VAL A 267 4.91 15.05 1.41
N SER A 268 5.98 14.55 2.04
CA SER A 268 6.72 15.25 3.10
C SER A 268 7.32 16.59 2.66
N ASP A 269 7.71 16.71 1.38
CA ASP A 269 8.26 17.96 0.83
C ASP A 269 7.16 19.01 0.56
N HIS A 270 5.87 18.60 0.65
CA HIS A 270 4.71 19.37 0.22
C HIS A 270 3.50 19.24 1.17
N SER A 271 3.69 18.96 2.46
CA SER A 271 2.59 18.61 3.38
C SER A 271 1.50 19.67 3.49
N THR A 272 1.82 20.96 3.29
CA THR A 272 0.87 22.07 3.29
C THR A 272 0.32 22.42 1.90
N PHE A 273 0.87 21.81 0.85
CA PHE A 273 0.52 22.11 -0.54
C PHE A 273 -0.25 20.97 -1.19
N LEU A 274 0.27 19.74 -1.14
CA LEU A 274 -0.38 18.54 -1.65
C LEU A 274 -1.08 17.78 -0.51
N PRO A 275 -2.32 17.31 -0.71
CA PRO A 275 -2.95 16.41 0.23
C PRO A 275 -2.22 15.06 0.29
N PRO A 276 -2.44 14.25 1.32
CA PRO A 276 -2.10 12.83 1.29
C PRO A 276 -2.78 12.10 0.13
N ILE A 277 -2.07 11.19 -0.54
CA ILE A 277 -2.64 10.40 -1.65
C ILE A 277 -3.87 9.61 -1.26
N ALA A 278 -3.94 9.13 -0.01
CA ALA A 278 -5.09 8.39 0.49
C ALA A 278 -6.39 9.18 0.34
N MET A 279 -6.35 10.50 0.55
CA MET A 279 -7.52 11.38 0.36
C MET A 279 -8.01 11.38 -1.09
N MET A 280 -7.11 11.20 -2.06
CA MET A 280 -7.45 11.26 -3.50
C MET A 280 -7.96 9.93 -4.05
N ARG A 281 -7.94 8.85 -3.25
CA ARG A 281 -8.43 7.52 -3.64
C ARG A 281 -9.91 7.32 -3.32
N ILE A 282 -10.61 8.35 -2.88
CA ILE A 282 -12.07 8.32 -2.79
C ILE A 282 -12.63 8.20 -4.22
N GLY A 283 -13.50 7.23 -4.42
CA GLY A 283 -14.07 6.87 -5.71
C GLY A 283 -13.92 5.39 -6.02
N GLY A 284 -14.48 4.97 -7.15
CA GLY A 284 -14.44 3.59 -7.58
C GLY A 284 -14.97 3.43 -9.00
N LEU A 285 -15.28 2.18 -9.35
CA LEU A 285 -16.02 1.89 -10.57
C LEU A 285 -17.47 2.33 -10.36
N VAL A 286 -17.94 3.22 -11.22
CA VAL A 286 -19.35 3.65 -11.28
C VAL A 286 -19.93 3.13 -12.58
N GLU A 287 -21.14 2.58 -12.49
CA GLU A 287 -21.93 2.15 -13.63
C GLU A 287 -22.83 3.31 -14.09
N GLU A 288 -22.75 3.65 -15.35
CA GLU A 288 -23.60 4.67 -15.98
C GLU A 288 -24.34 4.05 -17.16
N GLU A 289 -25.63 4.34 -17.29
CA GLU A 289 -26.41 3.93 -18.46
C GLU A 289 -26.38 5.05 -19.51
N GLU A 290 -25.73 4.79 -20.64
CA GLU A 290 -25.71 5.71 -21.78
C GLU A 290 -26.26 5.01 -23.03
N ASN A 291 -27.39 5.51 -23.54
CA ASN A 291 -28.09 4.94 -24.71
C ASN A 291 -28.45 3.45 -24.53
N GLY A 292 -28.90 3.05 -23.34
CA GLY A 292 -29.26 1.66 -23.03
C GLY A 292 -28.07 0.71 -22.85
N LYS A 293 -26.84 1.23 -22.76
CA LYS A 293 -25.63 0.44 -22.46
C LYS A 293 -25.06 0.83 -21.11
N ILE A 294 -24.73 -0.18 -20.30
CA ILE A 294 -23.98 0.01 -19.05
C ILE A 294 -22.52 0.27 -19.41
N ILE A 295 -22.03 1.44 -19.07
CA ILE A 295 -20.63 1.85 -19.16
C ILE A 295 -20.07 1.85 -17.74
N ILE A 296 -18.97 1.14 -17.54
CA ILE A 296 -18.24 1.17 -16.27
C ILE A 296 -17.08 2.15 -16.43
N ARG A 297 -17.08 3.24 -15.65
CA ARG A 297 -15.95 4.19 -15.61
C ARG A 297 -15.42 4.33 -14.19
N ASN A 298 -14.16 4.75 -14.07
CA ASN A 298 -13.63 5.18 -12.78
C ASN A 298 -14.15 6.59 -12.50
N SER A 299 -14.87 6.77 -11.40
CA SER A 299 -15.23 8.09 -10.88
C SER A 299 -14.01 8.75 -10.23
N HIS A 300 -13.87 10.06 -10.41
CA HIS A 300 -12.84 10.84 -9.74
C HIS A 300 -13.26 11.25 -8.32
N TRP A 301 -12.30 11.53 -7.45
CA TRP A 301 -12.55 11.89 -6.04
C TRP A 301 -13.49 13.09 -5.88
N TYR A 302 -13.36 14.10 -6.74
CA TYR A 302 -14.18 15.32 -6.69
C TYR A 302 -15.65 15.10 -7.06
N GLU A 303 -16.04 13.90 -7.55
CA GLU A 303 -17.43 13.53 -7.78
C GLU A 303 -18.14 13.10 -6.48
N HIS A 304 -17.37 12.76 -5.44
CA HIS A 304 -17.87 12.19 -4.19
C HIS A 304 -17.80 13.15 -3.00
N VAL A 305 -17.05 14.24 -3.12
CA VAL A 305 -16.83 15.22 -2.05
C VAL A 305 -16.80 16.63 -2.63
N ASN A 306 -17.18 17.63 -1.82
CA ASN A 306 -17.02 19.03 -2.22
C ASN A 306 -15.52 19.39 -2.22
N PRO A 307 -14.90 19.70 -3.39
CA PRO A 307 -13.46 19.95 -3.47
C PRO A 307 -12.96 21.10 -2.61
N PHE A 308 -13.78 22.13 -2.42
CA PHE A 308 -13.39 23.33 -1.67
C PHE A 308 -13.29 23.03 -0.18
N GLU A 309 -14.24 22.29 0.38
CA GLU A 309 -14.18 21.84 1.78
C GLU A 309 -13.12 20.76 1.96
N TYR A 310 -13.04 19.81 1.02
CA TYR A 310 -12.16 18.66 1.12
C TYR A 310 -10.67 19.00 1.00
N LEU A 311 -10.34 20.07 0.26
CA LEU A 311 -8.97 20.56 0.07
C LEU A 311 -8.69 21.89 0.78
N LYS A 312 -9.56 22.36 1.70
CA LYS A 312 -9.46 23.70 2.28
C LYS A 312 -8.12 23.99 2.96
N ASP A 313 -7.50 22.96 3.53
CA ASP A 313 -6.23 23.06 4.26
C ASP A 313 -4.99 22.95 3.36
N TYR A 314 -5.18 22.69 2.06
CA TYR A 314 -4.09 22.47 1.11
C TYR A 314 -3.98 23.62 0.10
N ALA A 315 -2.79 24.20 0.01
CA ALA A 315 -2.56 25.36 -0.85
C ALA A 315 -2.76 25.08 -2.36
N ILE A 316 -2.76 23.81 -2.80
CA ILE A 316 -3.09 23.44 -4.19
C ILE A 316 -4.46 23.96 -4.64
N LEU A 317 -5.43 24.06 -3.72
CA LEU A 317 -6.79 24.53 -4.00
C LEU A 317 -6.80 25.89 -4.71
N LYS A 318 -5.87 26.79 -4.34
CA LYS A 318 -5.73 28.14 -4.92
C LYS A 318 -5.29 28.14 -6.38
N TYR A 319 -4.73 27.04 -6.86
CA TYR A 319 -4.16 26.92 -8.20
C TYR A 319 -4.95 25.99 -9.13
N MET A 320 -5.94 25.27 -8.59
CA MET A 320 -6.80 24.40 -9.37
C MET A 320 -7.84 25.22 -10.13
N LYS A 321 -8.03 24.87 -11.41
CA LYS A 321 -9.10 25.45 -12.24
C LYS A 321 -10.34 24.59 -12.08
N TYR A 322 -11.30 25.05 -11.27
CA TYR A 322 -12.60 24.40 -11.18
C TYR A 322 -13.52 24.94 -12.27
N LYS A 323 -14.26 24.04 -12.91
CA LYS A 323 -15.59 24.41 -13.40
C LYS A 323 -16.48 24.39 -12.16
N GLU A 324 -17.23 25.45 -11.90
CA GLU A 324 -18.19 25.45 -10.79
C GLU A 324 -19.03 24.18 -10.89
N PRO A 325 -19.21 23.43 -9.78
CA PRO A 325 -20.10 22.29 -9.80
C PRO A 325 -21.48 22.77 -10.22
N PRO A 326 -22.26 21.97 -10.97
CA PRO A 326 -23.65 22.31 -11.23
C PRO A 326 -24.33 22.61 -9.89
N THR A 327 -25.05 23.72 -9.82
CA THR A 327 -25.61 24.29 -8.57
C THR A 327 -26.55 23.36 -7.80
N ASN A 328 -26.91 22.21 -8.38
CA ASN A 328 -27.64 21.14 -7.72
C ASN A 328 -26.85 19.83 -7.88
N PRO A 329 -26.17 19.31 -6.83
CA PRO A 329 -25.74 17.92 -6.86
C PRO A 329 -27.00 17.04 -7.07
N PRO A 330 -26.94 16.00 -7.92
CA PRO A 330 -28.03 15.05 -8.01
C PRO A 330 -28.30 14.52 -6.60
N ALA A 331 -29.57 14.55 -6.19
CA ALA A 331 -29.98 14.00 -4.90
C ALA A 331 -29.43 12.57 -4.82
N THR A 332 -28.58 12.30 -3.84
CA THR A 332 -28.11 10.95 -3.52
C THR A 332 -29.35 10.07 -3.34
N LEU A 333 -29.52 9.11 -4.26
CA LEU A 333 -30.60 8.13 -4.28
C LEU A 333 -30.43 7.08 -3.17
#